data_AF-A0AAV9GDY9-F1
#
_entry.id   AF-A0AAV9GDY9-F1
#
_cell.length_a   1.000
_cell.length_b   1.000
_cell.length_c   1.000
_cell.angle_alpha   90.00
_cell.angle_beta   90.00
_cell.angle_gamma   90.00
#
_symmetry.space_group_name_H-M   'P 1'
#
loop_
_entity.id
_entity.type
_entity.pdbx_description
1 polymer ?
#
loop_
_entity_poly.entity_id
_entity_poly.type
_entity_poly.pdbx_seq_one_letter_code
_entity_poly.pdbx_strand_id
1 'polypeptide(L)'
;MNLTELFTTLLATASLVSATALPEQPKLPDGLYKSYIDDTGNEVTDFVPWNELSNTTFVPVHSVVPGPKLKPRANLMKRKEGCHASVNIPSSVTDAANKCLIDSFTSDPVVTTAGGYRRYSCIYSNAVSYICSYNVYTPGHHITTTIKYKSDIRGSWDYVKRTLCGFNRLGYAQVINGVGDVTAGYTFNGDKFCW
;
A
#
# COMPACT_ATOMS: atom_id res chain seq x y z
N MET A 1 -21.06 46.78 49.15
CA MET A 1 -21.30 45.32 49.12
C MET A 1 -22.67 45.11 48.51
N ASN A 2 -22.91 44.33 47.46
CA ASN A 2 -22.05 43.67 46.49
C ASN A 2 -22.91 43.37 45.25
N LEU A 3 -22.29 43.52 44.07
CA LEU A 3 -22.56 42.99 42.73
C LEU A 3 -23.92 42.34 42.38
N THR A 4 -24.60 43.01 41.45
CA THR A 4 -25.16 42.52 40.16
C THR A 4 -25.14 41.01 39.88
N GLU A 5 -26.33 40.44 39.70
CA GLU A 5 -26.56 39.09 39.15
C GLU A 5 -26.36 39.04 37.63
N LEU A 6 -25.56 38.06 37.21
CA LEU A 6 -25.27 37.69 35.82
C LEU A 6 -26.43 36.92 35.19
N PHE A 7 -26.77 37.25 33.93
CA PHE A 7 -27.30 36.29 32.97
C PHE A 7 -26.63 36.51 31.61
N THR A 8 -25.53 35.79 31.37
CA THR A 8 -24.90 35.65 30.05
C THR A 8 -25.49 34.43 29.35
N THR A 9 -26.37 34.67 28.37
CA THR A 9 -26.82 33.66 27.41
C THR A 9 -25.69 33.32 26.45
N LEU A 10 -25.04 32.17 26.66
CA LEU A 10 -24.07 31.62 25.71
C LEU A 10 -24.85 30.91 24.59
N LEU A 11 -25.00 31.55 23.42
CA LEU A 11 -25.40 30.85 22.20
C LEU A 11 -24.20 30.00 21.73
N ALA A 12 -24.29 28.69 21.94
CA ALA A 12 -23.38 27.73 21.31
C ALA A 12 -23.78 27.60 19.83
N THR A 13 -23.08 28.31 18.96
CA THR A 13 -23.11 28.06 17.51
C THR A 13 -22.37 26.74 17.24
N ALA A 14 -23.12 25.65 17.14
CA ALA A 14 -22.60 24.39 16.64
C ALA A 14 -22.28 24.54 15.15
N SER A 15 -21.01 24.78 14.83
CA SER A 15 -20.49 24.68 13.46
C SER A 15 -20.62 23.24 12.99
N LEU A 16 -21.62 22.95 12.14
CA LEU A 16 -21.69 21.73 11.36
C LEU A 16 -20.47 21.66 10.44
N VAL A 17 -19.40 21.03 10.91
CA VAL A 17 -18.31 20.61 10.04
C VAL A 17 -18.87 19.50 9.16
N SER A 18 -19.31 19.88 7.95
CA SER A 18 -19.54 18.91 6.88
C SER A 18 -18.19 18.30 6.56
N ALA A 19 -17.94 17.09 7.06
CA ALA A 19 -16.83 16.28 6.61
C ALA A 19 -17.06 16.05 5.12
N THR A 20 -16.38 16.82 4.27
CA THR A 20 -16.25 16.54 2.86
C THR A 20 -15.50 15.22 2.75
N ALA A 21 -16.25 14.12 2.68
CA ALA A 21 -15.71 12.84 2.28
C ALA A 21 -15.00 13.07 0.94
N LEU A 22 -13.70 12.82 0.91
CA LEU A 22 -12.96 12.74 -0.35
C LEU A 22 -13.72 11.77 -1.27
N PRO A 23 -13.83 12.06 -2.58
CA PRO A 23 -14.53 11.16 -3.50
C PRO A 23 -13.97 9.75 -3.33
N GLU A 24 -14.86 8.80 -3.01
CA GLU A 24 -14.55 7.38 -2.89
C GLU A 24 -13.81 6.99 -4.17
N GLN A 25 -12.53 6.66 -4.05
CA GLN A 25 -11.75 6.26 -5.22
C GLN A 25 -12.43 5.02 -5.82
N PRO A 26 -12.57 4.94 -7.15
CA PRO A 26 -13.25 3.81 -7.78
C PRO A 26 -12.57 2.51 -7.36
N LYS A 27 -13.36 1.56 -6.86
CA LYS A 27 -12.86 0.24 -6.43
C LYS A 27 -12.29 -0.48 -7.64
N LEU A 28 -11.05 -0.93 -7.50
CA LEU A 28 -10.38 -1.73 -8.52
C LEU A 28 -10.86 -3.19 -8.46
N PRO A 29 -10.88 -3.93 -9.58
CA PRO A 29 -11.25 -5.34 -9.57
C PRO A 29 -10.26 -6.21 -8.78
N ASP A 30 -10.73 -7.37 -8.35
CA ASP A 30 -9.89 -8.35 -7.65
C ASP A 30 -8.83 -8.94 -8.59
N GLY A 31 -7.60 -9.03 -8.11
CA GLY A 31 -6.48 -9.56 -8.86
C GLY A 31 -5.13 -8.99 -8.46
N LEU A 32 -4.11 -9.39 -9.21
CA LEU A 32 -2.72 -8.98 -9.00
C LEU A 32 -2.37 -7.80 -9.89
N TYR A 33 -1.72 -6.82 -9.30
CA TYR A 33 -1.24 -5.61 -9.95
C TYR A 33 0.27 -5.50 -9.77
N LYS A 34 0.99 -5.16 -10.83
CA LYS A 34 2.43 -4.90 -10.81
C LYS A 34 2.68 -3.60 -11.57
N SER A 35 3.31 -2.61 -10.94
CA SER A 35 3.58 -1.33 -11.61
C SER A 35 5.05 -0.98 -11.71
N TYR A 36 5.43 -0.42 -12.86
CA TYR A 36 6.78 0.01 -13.21
C TYR A 36 6.72 1.39 -13.90
N ILE A 37 7.88 2.01 -14.07
CA ILE A 37 8.01 3.24 -14.85
C ILE A 37 8.59 2.85 -16.20
N ASP A 38 7.91 3.20 -17.29
CA ASP A 38 8.39 2.95 -18.64
C ASP A 38 9.49 3.94 -19.05
N ASP A 39 10.08 3.71 -20.23
CA ASP A 39 11.15 4.56 -20.77
C ASP A 39 10.73 6.02 -21.01
N THR A 40 9.42 6.29 -21.06
CA THR A 40 8.85 7.64 -21.22
C THR A 40 8.56 8.32 -19.87
N GLY A 41 8.85 7.65 -18.75
CA GLY A 41 8.61 8.14 -17.40
C GLY A 41 7.16 7.99 -16.94
N ASN A 42 6.32 7.28 -17.69
CA ASN A 42 4.94 7.02 -17.32
C ASN A 42 4.86 5.78 -16.42
N GLU A 43 3.93 5.81 -15.46
CA GLU A 43 3.62 4.61 -14.70
C GLU A 43 2.73 3.69 -15.53
N VAL A 44 3.20 2.46 -15.71
CA VAL A 44 2.46 1.37 -16.33
C VAL A 44 2.14 0.33 -15.27
N THR A 45 0.92 -0.22 -15.31
CA THR A 45 0.46 -1.26 -14.39
C THR A 45 -0.03 -2.47 -15.16
N ASP A 46 0.57 -3.61 -14.89
CA ASP A 46 0.08 -4.90 -15.39
C ASP A 46 -0.94 -5.47 -14.41
N PHE A 47 -1.99 -6.08 -14.96
CA PHE A 47 -3.09 -6.64 -14.18
C PHE A 47 -3.33 -8.11 -14.54
N VAL A 48 -3.51 -8.95 -13.52
CA VAL A 48 -3.94 -10.34 -13.64
C VAL A 48 -5.22 -10.51 -12.84
N PRO A 49 -6.36 -10.81 -13.49
CA PRO A 49 -7.63 -11.08 -12.80
C PRO A 49 -7.52 -12.21 -11.78
N TRP A 50 -8.28 -12.11 -10.67
CA TRP A 50 -8.24 -13.11 -9.58
C TRP A 50 -8.50 -14.55 -10.04
N ASN A 51 -9.45 -14.75 -10.95
CA ASN A 51 -9.80 -16.06 -11.52
C ASN A 51 -8.67 -16.69 -12.34
N GLU A 52 -7.71 -15.90 -12.82
CA GLU A 52 -6.61 -16.37 -13.68
C GLU A 52 -5.31 -16.66 -12.91
N LEU A 53 -5.25 -16.30 -11.62
CA LEU A 53 -4.05 -16.50 -10.78
C LEU A 53 -3.66 -17.97 -10.57
N SER A 54 -4.55 -18.91 -10.90
CA SER A 54 -4.32 -20.36 -10.77
C SER A 54 -3.93 -21.06 -12.08
N ASN A 55 -3.96 -20.34 -13.21
CA ASN A 55 -3.68 -20.92 -14.52
C ASN A 55 -2.23 -20.62 -14.92
N THR A 56 -1.36 -21.64 -14.88
CA THR A 56 0.10 -21.54 -15.02
C THR A 56 0.62 -21.14 -16.40
N THR A 57 -0.26 -20.77 -17.33
CA THR A 57 0.05 -20.23 -18.65
C THR A 57 -0.67 -18.90 -18.82
N PHE A 58 -0.08 -17.82 -18.33
CA PHE A 58 -0.64 -16.48 -18.50
C PHE A 58 0.31 -15.54 -19.25
N VAL A 59 -0.27 -14.80 -20.20
CA VAL A 59 0.35 -13.72 -20.95
C VAL A 59 -0.16 -12.41 -20.34
N PRO A 60 0.72 -11.49 -19.88
CA PRO A 60 0.32 -10.22 -19.27
C PRO A 60 -0.72 -9.46 -20.09
N VAL A 61 -1.88 -9.16 -19.50
CA VAL A 61 -2.78 -8.15 -20.07
C VAL A 61 -2.25 -6.79 -19.64
N HIS A 62 -1.55 -6.11 -20.55
CA HIS A 62 -1.14 -4.73 -20.37
C HIS A 62 -2.40 -3.84 -20.39
N SER A 63 -2.93 -3.52 -19.22
CA SER A 63 -3.94 -2.49 -19.09
C SER A 63 -3.24 -1.20 -18.70
N VAL A 64 -3.04 -0.28 -19.66
CA VAL A 64 -2.51 1.05 -19.36
C VAL A 64 -3.57 1.87 -18.64
N VAL A 65 -3.78 1.57 -17.35
CA VAL A 65 -4.54 2.42 -16.45
C VAL A 65 -3.60 3.55 -16.05
N PRO A 66 -3.99 4.83 -16.17
CA PRO A 66 -3.17 5.95 -15.71
C PRO A 66 -2.84 5.76 -14.23
N GLY A 67 -1.59 5.37 -13.94
CA GLY A 67 -1.10 5.32 -12.58
C GLY A 67 -1.12 6.72 -11.95
N PRO A 68 -1.39 6.86 -10.65
CA PRO A 68 -1.31 8.15 -10.00
C PRO A 68 0.11 8.71 -10.15
N LYS A 69 0.24 9.91 -10.72
CA LYS A 69 1.53 10.59 -10.92
C LYS A 69 2.35 10.59 -9.62
N LEU A 70 3.39 9.76 -9.57
CA LEU A 70 4.29 9.66 -8.43
C LEU A 70 5.18 10.90 -8.37
N LYS A 71 5.09 11.65 -7.28
CA LYS A 71 6.13 12.64 -6.95
C LYS A 71 7.35 11.89 -6.40
N PRO A 72 8.57 12.14 -6.91
CA PRO A 72 9.77 11.55 -6.33
C PRO A 72 9.93 12.01 -4.88
N ARG A 73 10.21 11.06 -3.97
CA ARG A 73 10.54 11.38 -2.58
C ARG A 73 12.03 11.59 -2.41
N ALA A 74 12.37 12.53 -1.52
CA ALA A 74 13.72 12.79 -1.04
C ALA A 74 14.26 11.63 -0.18
N ASN A 75 15.59 11.55 -0.14
CA ASN A 75 16.41 10.49 0.44
C ASN A 75 16.02 10.04 1.86
N LEU A 76 15.99 8.70 2.03
CA LEU A 76 16.07 7.92 3.27
C LEU A 76 15.18 8.39 4.43
N MET A 77 13.93 7.92 4.45
CA MET A 77 13.04 8.10 5.61
C MET A 77 13.20 6.98 6.63
N LYS A 78 13.29 7.38 7.91
CA LYS A 78 13.07 6.59 9.13
C LYS A 78 11.96 5.53 8.94
N ARG A 79 12.10 4.36 9.58
CA ARG A 79 11.11 3.24 9.60
C ARG A 79 9.69 3.79 9.55
N LYS A 80 9.04 3.66 8.39
CA LYS A 80 7.64 4.03 8.25
C LYS A 80 6.81 2.81 8.54
N GLU A 81 6.20 2.84 9.71
CA GLU A 81 5.15 1.92 10.12
C GLU A 81 3.92 2.74 10.51
N GLY A 82 2.75 2.13 10.39
CA GLY A 82 1.51 2.84 10.69
C GLY A 82 0.31 1.93 10.62
N CYS A 83 -0.69 2.27 11.42
CA CYS A 83 -2.00 1.64 11.37
C CYS A 83 -3.00 2.59 10.72
N HIS A 84 -3.91 2.02 9.94
CA HIS A 84 -5.02 2.77 9.41
C HIS A 84 -5.88 3.32 10.56
N ALA A 85 -6.39 4.55 10.44
CA ALA A 85 -7.04 5.24 11.55
C ALA A 85 -8.30 4.52 12.05
N SER A 86 -9.18 4.08 11.14
CA SER A 86 -10.55 3.65 11.50
C SER A 86 -11.08 2.42 10.75
N VAL A 87 -10.32 1.84 9.82
CA VAL A 87 -10.83 0.79 8.93
C VAL A 87 -10.34 -0.57 9.42
N ASN A 88 -11.30 -1.47 9.60
CA ASN A 88 -11.05 -2.86 9.93
C ASN A 88 -11.55 -3.74 8.80
N ILE A 89 -10.74 -4.71 8.38
CA ILE A 89 -11.09 -5.75 7.43
C ILE A 89 -10.76 -7.09 8.10
N PRO A 90 -11.65 -8.11 8.01
CA PRO A 90 -11.37 -9.41 8.60
C PRO A 90 -10.03 -9.98 8.16
N SER A 91 -9.29 -10.59 9.09
CA SER A 91 -7.99 -11.17 8.81
C SER A 91 -8.03 -12.19 7.67
N SER A 92 -9.10 -12.97 7.54
CA SER A 92 -9.31 -13.92 6.45
C SER A 92 -9.22 -13.29 5.05
N VAL A 93 -9.72 -12.07 4.88
CA VAL A 93 -9.69 -11.34 3.60
C VAL A 93 -8.29 -10.78 3.34
N THR A 94 -7.65 -10.19 4.35
CA THR A 94 -6.27 -9.69 4.22
C THR A 94 -5.25 -10.83 4.04
N ASP A 95 -5.48 -12.00 4.64
CA ASP A 95 -4.66 -13.20 4.47
C ASP A 95 -4.77 -13.78 3.06
N ALA A 96 -5.98 -13.77 2.47
CA ALA A 96 -6.17 -14.16 1.07
C ALA A 96 -5.42 -13.21 0.12
N ALA A 97 -5.50 -11.90 0.34
CA ALA A 97 -4.75 -10.91 -0.44
C ALA A 97 -3.23 -11.07 -0.27
N ASN A 98 -2.74 -11.28 0.96
CA ASN A 98 -1.32 -11.53 1.24
C ASN A 98 -0.82 -12.80 0.54
N LYS A 99 -1.61 -13.87 0.59
CA LYS A 99 -1.29 -15.15 -0.07
C LYS A 99 -1.20 -14.97 -1.58
N CYS A 100 -2.20 -14.34 -2.20
CA CYS A 100 -2.18 -14.00 -3.62
C CYS A 100 -0.90 -13.24 -4.01
N LEU A 101 -0.55 -12.20 -3.25
CA LEU A 101 0.61 -11.38 -3.55
C LEU A 101 1.92 -12.16 -3.44
N ILE A 102 2.14 -12.88 -2.34
CA ILE A 102 3.43 -13.55 -2.09
C ILE A 102 3.65 -14.77 -2.98
N ASP A 103 2.58 -15.44 -3.38
CA ASP A 103 2.63 -16.59 -4.27
C ASP A 103 2.85 -16.18 -5.73
N SER A 104 2.55 -14.92 -6.08
CA SER A 104 2.81 -14.39 -7.43
C SER A 104 4.28 -14.28 -7.80
N PHE A 105 5.18 -14.29 -6.80
CA PHE A 105 6.62 -14.33 -7.03
C PHE A 105 7.05 -15.78 -7.24
N THR A 106 7.67 -16.09 -8.37
CA THR A 106 8.17 -17.46 -8.64
C THR A 106 9.53 -17.72 -8.00
N SER A 107 10.26 -16.67 -7.61
CA SER A 107 11.57 -16.74 -6.98
C SER A 107 11.55 -16.35 -5.50
N ASP A 108 12.54 -16.85 -4.76
CA ASP A 108 12.91 -16.38 -3.42
C ASP A 108 14.46 -16.35 -3.37
N PRO A 109 15.11 -15.18 -3.23
CA PRO A 109 14.55 -13.89 -2.84
C PRO A 109 13.67 -13.22 -3.92
N VAL A 110 12.81 -12.31 -3.46
CA VAL A 110 12.13 -11.31 -4.28
C VAL A 110 13.14 -10.21 -4.63
N VAL A 111 13.46 -10.11 -5.91
CA VAL A 111 14.40 -9.12 -6.45
C VAL A 111 13.63 -8.06 -7.22
N THR A 112 13.85 -6.81 -6.87
CA THR A 112 13.23 -5.66 -7.51
C THR A 112 14.32 -4.65 -7.86
N THR A 113 14.36 -4.18 -9.10
CA THR A 113 15.36 -3.23 -9.61
C THR A 113 14.70 -1.89 -9.92
N ALA A 114 15.47 -0.80 -10.00
CA ALA A 114 14.90 0.53 -10.27
C ALA A 114 14.21 0.64 -11.65
N GLY A 115 14.66 -0.14 -12.64
CA GLY A 115 14.05 -0.24 -13.98
C GLY A 115 13.00 -1.35 -14.11
N GLY A 116 12.65 -2.04 -13.02
CA GLY A 116 11.62 -3.08 -13.02
C GLY A 116 10.33 -2.64 -12.31
N TYR A 117 9.49 -3.61 -11.97
CA TYR A 117 8.30 -3.36 -11.15
C TYR A 117 8.68 -2.88 -9.76
N ARG A 118 8.16 -1.72 -9.35
CA ARG A 118 8.44 -1.09 -8.05
C ARG A 118 7.31 -1.27 -7.05
N ARG A 119 6.10 -1.52 -7.53
CA ARG A 119 4.93 -1.78 -6.68
C ARG A 119 4.27 -3.07 -7.11
N TYR A 120 3.96 -3.88 -6.12
CA TYR A 120 3.18 -5.09 -6.29
C TYR A 120 2.01 -5.01 -5.32
N SER A 121 0.82 -5.32 -5.79
CA SER A 121 -0.35 -5.42 -4.91
C SER A 121 -1.28 -6.52 -5.37
N CYS A 122 -1.97 -7.16 -4.44
CA CYS A 122 -3.09 -8.02 -4.76
C CYS A 122 -4.34 -7.54 -4.04
N ILE A 123 -5.44 -7.46 -4.80
CA ILE A 123 -6.76 -7.07 -4.32
C ILE A 123 -7.61 -8.32 -4.20
N TYR A 124 -8.24 -8.48 -3.03
CA TYR A 124 -9.25 -9.50 -2.80
C TYR A 124 -10.42 -8.91 -2.01
N SER A 125 -11.60 -8.92 -2.61
CA SER A 125 -12.82 -8.28 -2.12
C SER A 125 -12.64 -6.79 -1.85
N ASN A 126 -12.18 -6.43 -0.65
CA ASN A 126 -11.93 -5.05 -0.26
C ASN A 126 -10.56 -4.85 0.40
N ALA A 127 -9.75 -5.90 0.53
CA ALA A 127 -8.40 -5.82 1.04
C ALA A 127 -7.42 -5.66 -0.11
N VAL A 128 -6.44 -4.78 0.07
CA VAL A 128 -5.29 -4.61 -0.81
C VAL A 128 -4.06 -5.01 0.00
N SER A 129 -3.41 -6.13 -0.34
CA SER A 129 -2.07 -6.42 0.13
C SER A 129 -1.07 -5.76 -0.82
N TYR A 130 0.03 -5.21 -0.31
CA TYR A 130 1.02 -4.53 -1.14
C TYR A 130 2.46 -4.65 -0.64
N ILE A 131 3.38 -4.51 -1.60
CA ILE A 131 4.83 -4.39 -1.43
C ILE A 131 5.29 -3.20 -2.28
N CYS A 132 6.01 -2.27 -1.65
CA CYS A 132 6.54 -1.07 -2.27
C CYS A 132 8.06 -1.06 -2.15
N SER A 133 8.77 -1.11 -3.28
CA SER A 133 10.21 -0.92 -3.32
C SER A 133 10.55 0.53 -3.62
N TYR A 134 11.40 1.12 -2.78
CA TYR A 134 11.85 2.51 -2.92
C TYR A 134 13.18 2.63 -3.65
N ASN A 135 13.43 1.72 -4.59
CA ASN A 135 14.58 1.82 -5.46
C ASN A 135 14.67 3.19 -6.13
N VAL A 136 15.88 3.71 -6.21
CA VAL A 136 16.22 4.99 -6.83
C VAL A 136 16.84 4.69 -8.18
N TYR A 137 16.32 5.35 -9.20
CA TYR A 137 16.95 5.43 -10.52
C TYR A 137 17.49 6.84 -10.69
N THR A 138 18.81 6.98 -10.76
CA THR A 138 19.47 8.24 -11.10
C THR A 138 20.13 8.09 -12.46
N PRO A 139 19.69 8.81 -13.50
CA PRO A 139 20.34 8.79 -14.81
C PRO A 139 21.85 9.03 -14.67
N GLY A 140 22.67 8.11 -15.18
CA GLY A 140 24.14 8.18 -15.14
C GLY A 140 24.80 7.81 -13.81
N HIS A 141 24.06 7.56 -12.73
CA HIS A 141 24.62 7.48 -11.38
C HIS A 141 23.93 6.45 -10.46
N HIS A 142 23.89 5.18 -10.87
CA HIS A 142 23.43 4.01 -10.09
C HIS A 142 21.95 3.63 -10.22
N ILE A 143 21.73 2.34 -10.45
CA ILE A 143 20.46 1.63 -10.35
C ILE A 143 20.49 0.88 -9.01
N THR A 144 19.58 1.19 -8.09
CA THR A 144 19.49 0.40 -6.86
C THR A 144 18.67 -0.86 -7.09
N THR A 145 19.03 -1.90 -6.36
CA THR A 145 18.29 -3.16 -6.32
C THR A 145 17.89 -3.43 -4.87
N THR A 146 16.65 -3.85 -4.68
CA THR A 146 16.16 -4.36 -3.40
C THR A 146 16.02 -5.87 -3.50
N ILE A 147 16.49 -6.56 -2.46
CA ILE A 147 16.44 -8.01 -2.34
C ILE A 147 15.81 -8.31 -0.99
N LYS A 148 14.63 -8.92 -0.99
CA LYS A 148 13.92 -9.32 0.24
C LYS A 148 13.49 -10.77 0.12
N TYR A 149 13.59 -11.54 1.19
CA TYR A 149 13.09 -12.91 1.18
C TYR A 149 11.58 -12.92 1.43
N LYS A 150 10.89 -13.92 0.89
CA LYS A 150 9.44 -14.06 1.13
C LYS A 150 9.11 -14.18 2.62
N SER A 151 9.99 -14.83 3.39
CA SER A 151 9.86 -14.93 4.85
C SER A 151 9.92 -13.57 5.54
N ASP A 152 10.78 -12.65 5.10
CA ASP A 152 10.91 -11.32 5.68
C ASP A 152 9.65 -10.48 5.41
N ILE A 153 9.10 -10.58 4.19
CA ILE A 153 7.85 -9.90 3.81
C ILE A 153 6.69 -10.44 4.64
N ARG A 154 6.56 -11.76 4.77
CA ARG A 154 5.53 -12.38 5.63
C ARG A 154 5.70 -11.97 7.09
N GLY A 155 6.93 -11.95 7.60
CA GLY A 155 7.25 -11.49 8.94
C GLY A 155 6.84 -10.03 9.18
N SER A 156 6.96 -9.17 8.16
CA SER A 156 6.46 -7.79 8.24
C SER A 156 4.93 -7.75 8.38
N TRP A 157 4.19 -8.51 7.59
CA TRP A 157 2.72 -8.60 7.75
C TRP A 157 2.33 -9.17 9.11
N ASP A 158 3.02 -10.20 9.59
CA ASP A 158 2.79 -10.78 10.92
C ASP A 158 3.04 -9.77 12.03
N TYR A 159 4.10 -8.97 11.93
CA TYR A 159 4.38 -7.88 12.86
C TYR A 159 3.25 -6.85 12.88
N VAL A 160 2.72 -6.45 11.71
CA VAL A 160 1.59 -5.52 11.64
C VAL A 160 0.36 -6.12 12.34
N LYS A 161 0.02 -7.39 12.10
CA LYS A 161 -1.16 -8.06 12.70
C LYS A 161 -1.02 -8.31 14.19
N ARG A 162 0.13 -8.82 14.63
CA ARG A 162 0.30 -9.38 15.97
C ARG A 162 0.82 -8.36 16.98
N THR A 163 1.53 -7.34 16.50
CA THR A 163 2.26 -6.41 17.38
C THR A 163 1.80 -4.97 17.20
N LEU A 164 1.66 -4.49 15.97
CA LEU A 164 1.46 -3.06 15.71
C LEU A 164 -0.01 -2.63 15.72
N CYS A 165 -0.86 -3.27 14.91
CA CYS A 165 -2.21 -2.78 14.60
C CYS A 165 -3.34 -3.70 15.09
N GLY A 166 -3.07 -4.99 15.23
CA GLY A 166 -4.08 -6.01 15.49
C GLY A 166 -4.54 -6.72 14.22
N PHE A 167 -5.13 -7.92 14.37
CA PHE A 167 -5.43 -8.83 13.26
C PHE A 167 -6.34 -8.26 12.16
N ASN A 168 -7.30 -7.42 12.56
CA ASN A 168 -8.32 -6.89 11.64
C ASN A 168 -8.04 -5.44 11.22
N ARG A 169 -7.10 -4.76 11.88
CA ARG A 169 -6.79 -3.36 11.59
C ARG A 169 -5.73 -3.29 10.51
N LEU A 170 -6.01 -2.51 9.47
CA LEU A 170 -5.09 -2.32 8.35
C LEU A 170 -3.84 -1.57 8.79
N GLY A 171 -2.72 -1.79 8.10
CA GLY A 171 -1.45 -1.18 8.46
C GLY A 171 -0.28 -1.62 7.59
N TYR A 172 0.89 -1.09 7.90
CA TYR A 172 2.12 -1.37 7.16
C TYR A 172 3.35 -1.21 8.05
N ALA A 173 4.43 -1.85 7.62
CA ALA A 173 5.75 -1.71 8.22
C ALA A 173 6.84 -1.87 7.17
N GLN A 174 8.05 -1.40 7.50
CA GLN A 174 9.23 -1.68 6.71
C GLN A 174 9.58 -3.17 6.80
N VAL A 175 9.98 -3.77 5.67
CA VAL A 175 10.48 -5.15 5.62
C VAL A 175 11.93 -5.15 6.11
N ILE A 176 12.16 -5.82 7.24
CA ILE A 176 13.46 -5.95 7.90
C ILE A 176 14.28 -7.04 7.17
N ASN A 177 15.61 -6.93 7.21
CA ASN A 177 16.58 -7.81 6.52
C ASN A 177 16.60 -7.66 5.00
N GLY A 178 17.59 -8.29 4.38
CA GLY A 178 17.86 -8.15 2.94
C GLY A 178 18.44 -6.78 2.57
N VAL A 179 18.38 -6.46 1.28
CA VAL A 179 18.99 -5.26 0.68
C VAL A 179 17.90 -4.25 0.29
N GLY A 180 18.15 -2.98 0.59
CA GLY A 180 17.32 -1.84 0.19
C GLY A 180 16.04 -1.65 1.00
N ASP A 181 15.33 -0.58 0.67
CA ASP A 181 14.13 -0.15 1.40
C ASP A 181 12.85 -0.64 0.74
N VAL A 182 12.10 -1.44 1.50
CA VAL A 182 10.82 -1.99 1.09
C VAL A 182 9.82 -1.83 2.23
N THR A 183 8.61 -1.38 1.91
CA THR A 183 7.46 -1.40 2.82
C THR A 183 6.49 -2.47 2.35
N ALA A 184 5.97 -3.24 3.29
CA ALA A 184 4.88 -4.18 3.04
C ALA A 184 3.73 -3.90 4.00
N GLY A 185 2.51 -4.12 3.52
CA GLY A 185 1.33 -3.87 4.32
C GLY A 185 0.06 -4.27 3.62
N TYR A 186 -1.05 -3.88 4.22
CA TYR A 186 -2.36 -4.05 3.64
C TYR A 186 -3.24 -2.86 3.98
N THR A 187 -4.02 -2.42 2.99
CA THR A 187 -4.99 -1.34 3.11
C THR A 187 -6.34 -1.75 2.49
N PHE A 188 -7.30 -0.83 2.37
CA PHE A 188 -8.59 -1.07 1.74
C PHE A 188 -8.57 -0.62 0.27
N ASN A 189 -9.44 -1.23 -0.54
CA ASN A 189 -9.55 -0.90 -1.96
C ASN A 189 -10.08 0.53 -2.14
N GLY A 190 -9.28 1.37 -2.80
CA GLY A 190 -9.53 2.81 -2.93
C GLY A 190 -8.67 3.68 -2.00
N ASP A 191 -7.90 3.10 -1.08
CA ASP A 191 -6.90 3.85 -0.31
C ASP A 191 -5.61 4.05 -1.11
N LYS A 192 -4.84 5.08 -0.73
CA LYS A 192 -3.53 5.36 -1.30
C LYS A 192 -2.44 4.68 -0.48
N PHE A 193 -1.56 3.96 -1.18
CA PHE A 193 -0.42 3.25 -0.60
C PHE A 193 0.85 3.48 -1.42
N CYS A 194 2.00 3.00 -0.92
CA CYS A 194 3.32 3.21 -1.54
C CYS A 194 3.74 4.67 -1.73
N TRP A 195 3.59 5.48 -0.68
CA TRP A 195 4.06 6.87 -0.64
C TRP A 195 5.55 7.02 -0.47
#